data_AF-A0AB34XRP9-F1
#
_entry.id   AF-A0AB34XRP9-F1
#
_cell.length_a   1.000
_cell.length_b   1.000
_cell.length_c   1.000
_cell.angle_alpha   90.00
_cell.angle_beta   90.00
_cell.angle_gamma   90.00
#
_symmetry.space_group_name_H-M   'P 1'
#
loop_
_entity.id
_entity.type
_entity.pdbx_description
1 polymer ?
#
loop_
_entity_poly.entity_id
_entity_poly.type
_entity_poly.pdbx_seq_one_letter_code
_entity_poly.pdbx_strand_id
1 'polypeptide(L)'
;MGGRLTGCDGPRNDEAEWEQGVASEAVERSAVYDVDASDPQQSLVDRSGMDPADVEQITELMTAFGELRDTEQEISEASRRYMRLGATDMKALHYLIVCRHRDILGTPGGIAAHLTISPAATTKLLDRLERGGHITRAPHPHDRRAQTVSITQGTYASAMETVGRQQARRFHAAARLTRDEREVVIRFLRDTREEIALSGQSWAEADAESDSASDQPGT
;
A
#
# COMPACT_ATOMS: atom_id res chain seq x y z
N MET A 1 22.45 -39.69 65.26
CA MET A 1 22.31 -40.62 64.13
C MET A 1 21.87 -39.82 62.93
N GLY A 2 22.82 -39.55 62.02
CA GLY A 2 22.58 -38.82 60.78
C GLY A 2 23.01 -39.65 59.58
N GLY A 3 22.46 -39.30 58.42
CA GLY A 3 22.87 -39.71 57.07
C GLY A 3 22.27 -41.03 56.58
N ARG A 4 22.01 -41.25 55.28
CA ARG A 4 22.15 -40.44 54.04
C ARG A 4 21.57 -41.28 52.88
N LEU A 5 20.98 -40.59 51.88
CA LEU A 5 20.96 -40.84 50.40
C LEU A 5 20.39 -42.20 49.90
N THR A 6 19.49 -42.26 48.92
CA THR A 6 19.57 -41.84 47.50
C THR A 6 18.13 -41.59 46.97
N GLY A 7 17.79 -40.73 46.02
CA GLY A 7 18.48 -40.28 44.80
C GLY A 7 17.76 -40.86 43.58
N CYS A 8 16.83 -40.12 42.97
CA CYS A 8 16.33 -40.34 41.60
C CYS A 8 15.99 -38.99 40.95
N ASP A 9 16.85 -38.60 40.02
CA ASP A 9 16.68 -37.83 38.79
C ASP A 9 15.49 -36.88 38.65
N GLY A 10 15.81 -35.60 38.48
CA GLY A 10 14.86 -34.59 38.01
C GLY A 10 14.68 -34.62 36.48
N PRO A 11 13.67 -33.91 35.97
CA PRO A 11 13.72 -33.32 34.65
C PRO A 11 14.17 -31.86 34.75
N ARG A 12 15.25 -31.61 34.02
CA ARG A 12 15.76 -30.37 33.40
C ARG A 12 14.89 -29.13 33.52
N ASN A 13 15.50 -28.10 34.08
CA ASN A 13 15.02 -26.73 34.10
C ASN A 13 15.30 -26.04 32.74
N ASP A 14 14.80 -26.61 31.63
CA ASP A 14 15.08 -26.10 30.27
C ASP A 14 13.91 -25.31 29.67
N GLU A 15 12.77 -25.15 30.36
CA GLU A 15 11.59 -24.44 29.81
C GLU A 15 11.45 -22.98 30.26
N ALA A 16 12.19 -22.53 31.29
CA ALA A 16 12.08 -21.17 31.82
C ALA A 16 12.99 -20.14 31.14
N GLU A 17 13.94 -20.57 30.30
CA GLU A 17 14.87 -19.67 29.59
C GLU A 17 14.37 -19.27 28.19
N TRP A 18 13.35 -19.94 27.63
CA TRP A 18 12.84 -19.65 26.28
C TRP A 18 11.77 -18.56 26.22
N GLU A 19 11.14 -18.19 27.34
CA GLU A 19 10.11 -17.13 27.35
C GLU A 19 10.69 -15.71 27.54
N GLN A 20 11.96 -15.59 27.95
CA GLN A 20 12.61 -14.28 28.17
C GLN A 20 13.44 -13.79 26.97
N GLY A 21 13.64 -14.62 25.95
CA GLY A 21 14.45 -14.31 24.76
C GLY A 21 13.68 -13.75 23.55
N VAL A 22 12.35 -13.81 23.53
CA VAL A 22 11.54 -13.46 22.32
C VAL A 22 11.00 -12.02 22.36
N ALA A 23 11.23 -11.29 23.45
CA ALA A 23 10.75 -9.90 23.60
C ALA A 23 11.68 -8.83 23.00
N SER A 24 12.77 -9.21 22.32
CA SER A 24 13.78 -8.28 21.79
C SER A 24 13.97 -8.31 20.26
N GLU A 25 13.20 -9.10 19.50
CA GLU A 25 13.46 -9.30 18.06
C GLU A 25 12.57 -8.48 17.11
N ALA A 26 11.57 -7.75 17.62
CA ALA A 26 10.76 -6.87 16.78
C ALA A 26 11.32 -5.46 16.84
N VAL A 27 11.96 -5.00 15.76
CA VAL A 27 12.18 -3.56 15.54
C VAL A 27 10.82 -2.88 15.66
N GLU A 28 10.71 -1.89 16.53
CA GLU A 28 9.47 -1.13 16.70
C GLU A 28 9.09 -0.54 15.33
N ARG A 29 7.82 -0.65 14.91
CA ARG A 29 7.42 -0.27 13.53
C ARG A 29 7.84 1.15 13.14
N SER A 30 7.89 2.07 14.11
CA SER A 30 8.39 3.44 13.94
C SER A 30 9.91 3.49 13.70
N ALA A 31 10.69 2.62 14.34
CA ALA A 31 12.15 2.56 14.20
C ALA A 31 12.62 2.11 12.81
N VAL A 32 11.74 1.49 12.00
CA VAL A 32 12.01 1.20 10.58
C VAL A 32 12.06 2.48 9.74
N TYR A 33 11.46 3.57 10.21
CA TYR A 33 11.43 4.87 9.52
C TYR A 33 12.38 5.90 10.12
N ASP A 34 13.03 5.55 11.23
CA ASP A 34 14.10 6.36 11.80
C ASP A 34 15.28 6.37 10.83
N VAL A 35 15.63 7.56 10.34
CA VAL A 35 16.72 7.78 9.38
C VAL A 35 18.06 7.38 9.99
N ASP A 36 18.22 7.51 11.30
CA ASP A 36 19.46 7.14 12.00
C ASP A 36 19.57 5.63 12.19
N ALA A 37 18.44 4.94 12.34
CA ALA A 37 18.38 3.49 12.37
C ALA A 37 18.51 2.87 10.96
N SER A 38 18.00 3.55 9.93
CA SER A 38 17.94 3.07 8.55
C SER A 38 19.19 3.40 7.73
N ASP A 39 19.88 4.51 8.03
CA ASP A 39 21.15 4.92 7.42
C ASP A 39 22.16 5.41 8.48
N PRO A 40 22.60 4.53 9.38
CA PRO A 40 23.51 4.91 10.47
C PRO A 40 24.87 5.40 9.98
N GLN A 41 25.28 5.03 8.75
CA GLN A 41 26.54 5.46 8.14
C GLN A 41 26.41 6.70 7.23
N GLN A 42 25.22 7.30 7.10
CA GLN A 42 24.98 8.47 6.22
C GLN A 42 25.34 8.19 4.75
N SER A 43 25.18 6.93 4.33
CA SER A 43 25.54 6.45 3.00
C SER A 43 24.56 6.90 1.92
N LEU A 44 23.33 7.22 2.29
CA LEU A 44 22.25 7.64 1.41
C LEU A 44 21.97 9.15 1.52
N VAL A 45 22.14 9.72 2.72
CA VAL A 45 21.93 11.15 2.98
C VAL A 45 23.10 11.73 3.77
N ASP A 46 23.90 12.60 3.15
CA ASP A 46 24.91 13.38 3.87
C ASP A 46 24.22 14.43 4.74
N ARG A 47 24.30 14.24 6.06
CA ARG A 47 23.71 15.10 7.09
C ARG A 47 24.75 15.83 7.93
N SER A 48 26.03 15.73 7.57
CA SER A 48 27.15 16.29 8.33
C SER A 48 27.15 17.83 8.42
N GLY A 49 26.42 18.52 7.53
CA GLY A 49 26.28 19.97 7.50
C GLY A 49 24.98 20.54 8.07
N MET A 50 24.10 19.70 8.62
CA MET A 50 22.80 20.13 9.15
C MET A 50 22.84 20.39 10.67
N ASP A 51 21.98 21.31 11.14
CA ASP A 51 21.78 21.50 12.58
C ASP A 51 21.16 20.21 13.17
N PRO A 52 21.67 19.68 14.30
CA PRO A 52 21.09 18.50 14.94
C PRO A 52 19.58 18.61 15.20
N ALA A 53 19.07 19.81 15.51
CA ALA A 53 17.64 20.02 15.72
C ALA A 53 16.83 19.89 14.41
N ASP A 54 17.41 20.28 13.28
CA ASP A 54 16.78 20.11 11.96
C ASP A 54 16.74 18.63 11.59
N VAL A 55 17.82 17.88 11.85
CA VAL A 55 17.86 16.43 11.61
C VAL A 55 16.79 15.71 12.43
N GLU A 56 16.63 16.06 13.71
CA GLU A 56 15.60 15.49 14.58
C GLU A 56 14.18 15.74 14.04
N GLN A 57 13.87 16.99 13.64
CA GLN A 57 12.57 17.30 13.03
C GLN A 57 12.34 16.60 11.69
N ILE A 58 13.38 16.45 10.86
CA ILE A 58 13.29 15.71 9.59
C ILE A 58 13.00 14.23 9.88
N THR A 59 13.65 13.63 10.87
CA THR A 59 13.39 12.25 11.29
C THR A 59 11.97 12.07 11.81
N GLU A 60 11.46 13.01 12.62
CA GLU A 60 10.06 12.99 13.08
C GLU A 60 9.07 13.08 11.90
N LEU A 61 9.34 13.97 10.94
CA LEU A 61 8.53 14.11 9.72
C LEU A 61 8.52 12.82 8.88
N MET A 62 9.68 12.20 8.69
CA MET A 62 9.80 10.95 7.92
C MET A 62 9.13 9.78 8.64
N THR A 63 9.25 9.71 9.97
CA THR A 63 8.55 8.72 10.80
C THR A 63 7.03 8.85 10.64
N ALA A 64 6.49 10.06 10.81
CA ALA A 64 5.06 10.31 10.62
C ALA A 64 4.57 9.96 9.20
N PHE A 65 5.41 10.17 8.19
CA PHE A 65 5.10 9.78 6.80
C PHE A 65 5.09 8.26 6.62
N GLY A 66 6.03 7.54 7.23
CA GLY A 66 6.07 6.08 7.25
C GLY A 66 4.86 5.46 7.93
N GLU A 67 4.51 5.93 9.13
CA GLU A 67 3.33 5.47 9.88
C GLU A 67 2.02 5.68 9.11
N LEU A 68 1.89 6.81 8.40
CA LEU A 68 0.76 7.05 7.51
C LEU A 68 0.69 5.99 6.41
N ARG A 69 1.80 5.70 5.73
CA ARG A 69 1.84 4.71 4.64
C ARG A 69 1.48 3.31 5.12
N ASP A 70 1.95 2.91 6.30
CA ASP A 70 1.59 1.62 6.90
C ASP A 70 0.11 1.54 7.21
N THR A 71 -0.43 2.58 7.84
CA THR A 71 -1.86 2.67 8.13
C THR A 71 -2.69 2.57 6.85
N GLU A 72 -2.25 3.24 5.77
CA GLU A 72 -2.91 3.18 4.46
C GLU A 72 -2.84 1.78 3.82
N GLN A 73 -1.71 1.11 3.95
CA GLN A 73 -1.51 -0.24 3.44
C GLN A 73 -2.39 -1.26 4.20
N GLU A 74 -2.41 -1.20 5.54
CA GLU A 74 -3.26 -2.05 6.38
C GLU A 74 -4.74 -1.89 6.03
N ILE A 75 -5.17 -0.65 5.85
CA ILE A 75 -6.53 -0.30 5.42
C ILE A 75 -6.85 -0.88 4.03
N SER A 76 -5.91 -0.75 3.08
CA SER A 76 -6.06 -1.24 1.72
C SER A 76 -6.20 -2.76 1.71
N GLU A 77 -5.37 -3.45 2.49
CA GLU A 77 -5.42 -4.90 2.65
C GLU A 77 -6.68 -5.37 3.36
N ALA A 78 -7.12 -4.68 4.41
CA ALA A 78 -8.37 -4.98 5.10
C ALA A 78 -9.56 -4.84 4.14
N SER A 79 -9.58 -3.79 3.31
CA SER A 79 -10.60 -3.56 2.29
C SER A 79 -10.60 -4.67 1.23
N ARG A 80 -9.42 -5.08 0.76
CA ARG A 80 -9.26 -6.19 -0.19
C ARG A 80 -9.71 -7.53 0.40
N ARG A 81 -9.38 -7.81 1.66
CA ARG A 81 -9.84 -9.01 2.38
C ARG A 81 -11.35 -9.00 2.57
N TYR A 82 -11.92 -7.87 2.99
CA TYR A 82 -13.36 -7.70 3.17
C TYR A 82 -14.12 -7.91 1.86
N MET A 83 -13.65 -7.31 0.76
CA MET A 83 -14.29 -7.45 -0.55
C MET A 83 -13.90 -8.73 -1.30
N ARG A 84 -12.85 -9.44 -0.85
CA ARG A 84 -12.23 -10.59 -1.55
C ARG A 84 -11.77 -10.25 -2.97
N LEU A 85 -11.20 -9.05 -3.13
CA LEU A 85 -10.81 -8.49 -4.43
C LEU A 85 -9.30 -8.23 -4.56
N GLY A 86 -8.78 -8.40 -5.78
CA GLY A 86 -7.40 -8.05 -6.11
C GLY A 86 -7.17 -6.54 -6.23
N ALA A 87 -5.91 -6.11 -6.30
CA ALA A 87 -5.56 -4.68 -6.45
C ALA A 87 -6.15 -4.08 -7.75
N THR A 88 -6.06 -4.81 -8.86
CA THR A 88 -6.62 -4.39 -10.15
C THR A 88 -8.15 -4.29 -10.12
N ASP A 89 -8.80 -5.20 -9.39
CA ASP A 89 -10.26 -5.19 -9.20
C ASP A 89 -10.69 -3.93 -8.45
N MET A 90 -9.96 -3.56 -7.41
CA MET A 90 -10.21 -2.32 -6.65
C MET A 90 -10.05 -1.06 -7.51
N LYS A 91 -9.04 -1.01 -8.37
CA LYS A 91 -8.86 0.10 -9.33
C LYS A 91 -10.04 0.21 -10.30
N ALA A 92 -10.53 -0.91 -10.83
CA ALA A 92 -11.71 -0.93 -11.70
C ALA A 92 -12.98 -0.44 -10.97
N LEU A 93 -13.20 -0.86 -9.73
CA LEU A 93 -14.34 -0.38 -8.94
C LEU A 93 -14.24 1.11 -8.64
N HIS A 94 -13.06 1.63 -8.30
CA HIS A 94 -12.85 3.06 -8.11
C HIS A 94 -13.20 3.84 -9.39
N TYR A 95 -12.71 3.39 -10.55
CA TYR A 95 -13.06 3.99 -11.83
C TYR A 95 -14.58 4.03 -12.06
N LEU A 96 -15.29 2.93 -11.80
CA LEU A 96 -16.75 2.87 -11.95
C LEU A 96 -17.51 3.77 -10.97
N ILE A 97 -16.98 3.97 -9.75
CA ILE A 97 -17.52 4.93 -8.79
C ILE A 97 -17.41 6.36 -9.35
N VAL A 98 -16.25 6.72 -9.90
CA VAL A 98 -16.03 8.04 -10.51
C VAL A 98 -16.92 8.24 -11.73
N CYS A 99 -17.06 7.22 -12.59
CA CYS A 99 -18.02 7.25 -13.70
C CYS A 99 -19.44 7.54 -13.21
N ARG A 100 -19.89 6.82 -12.17
CA ARG A 100 -21.20 7.03 -11.56
C ARG A 100 -21.37 8.45 -10.98
N HIS A 101 -20.36 9.00 -10.31
CA HIS A 101 -20.43 10.36 -9.75
C HIS A 101 -20.47 11.46 -10.82
N ARG A 102 -19.96 11.19 -12.02
CA ARG A 102 -19.91 12.14 -13.13
C ARG A 102 -20.99 11.91 -14.18
N ASP A 103 -21.92 10.99 -13.92
CA ASP A 103 -22.95 10.55 -14.88
C ASP A 103 -22.35 10.09 -16.23
N ILE A 104 -21.15 9.48 -16.19
CA ILE A 104 -20.47 8.89 -17.34
C ILE A 104 -20.73 7.38 -17.38
N LEU A 105 -21.00 6.85 -18.56
CA LEU A 105 -21.13 5.40 -18.76
C LEU A 105 -19.76 4.73 -18.71
N GLY A 106 -19.57 3.81 -17.77
CA GLY A 106 -18.42 2.92 -17.76
C GLY A 106 -18.49 1.95 -18.95
N THR A 107 -17.39 1.77 -19.68
CA THR A 107 -17.29 0.81 -20.79
C THR A 107 -16.08 -0.08 -20.61
N PRO A 108 -16.06 -1.31 -21.15
CA PRO A 108 -14.87 -2.17 -21.11
C PRO A 108 -13.63 -1.48 -21.69
N GLY A 109 -13.78 -0.74 -22.78
CA GLY A 109 -12.70 0.03 -23.39
C GLY A 109 -12.16 1.14 -22.48
N GLY A 110 -13.05 1.89 -21.82
CA GLY A 110 -12.65 2.91 -20.85
C GLY A 110 -11.92 2.33 -19.63
N ILE A 111 -12.39 1.18 -19.13
CA ILE A 111 -11.73 0.46 -18.03
C ILE A 111 -10.35 -0.03 -18.47
N ALA A 112 -10.23 -0.66 -19.64
CA ALA A 112 -8.96 -1.14 -20.18
C ALA A 112 -7.93 -0.02 -20.32
N ALA A 113 -8.35 1.12 -20.86
CA ALA A 113 -7.51 2.30 -21.01
C ALA A 113 -7.08 2.87 -19.65
N HIS A 114 -8.01 3.01 -18.70
CA HIS A 114 -7.69 3.55 -17.38
C HIS A 114 -6.74 2.64 -16.58
N LEU A 115 -6.94 1.33 -16.67
CA LEU A 115 -6.12 0.35 -15.93
C LEU A 115 -4.82 -0.02 -16.67
N THR A 116 -4.66 0.42 -17.92
CA THR A 116 -3.53 0.03 -18.80
C THR A 116 -3.38 -1.49 -18.90
N ILE A 117 -4.49 -2.19 -19.16
CA ILE A 117 -4.52 -3.66 -19.30
C ILE A 117 -5.08 -4.08 -20.65
N SER A 118 -4.72 -5.28 -21.10
CA SER A 118 -5.18 -5.79 -22.39
C SER A 118 -6.70 -6.03 -22.42
N PRO A 119 -7.34 -6.06 -23.60
CA PRO A 119 -8.76 -6.40 -23.72
C PRO A 119 -9.10 -7.77 -23.12
N ALA A 120 -8.22 -8.77 -23.32
CA ALA A 120 -8.41 -10.10 -22.76
C ALA A 120 -8.34 -10.11 -21.22
N ALA A 121 -7.41 -9.35 -20.63
CA ALA A 121 -7.32 -9.18 -19.18
C ALA A 121 -8.54 -8.42 -18.64
N THR A 122 -9.02 -7.42 -19.37
CA THR A 122 -10.23 -6.66 -19.03
C THR A 122 -11.45 -7.57 -18.97
N THR A 123 -11.66 -8.42 -19.99
CA THR A 123 -12.78 -9.38 -19.99
C THR A 123 -12.72 -10.29 -18.77
N LYS A 124 -11.55 -10.89 -18.47
CA LYS A 124 -11.38 -11.76 -17.28
C LYS A 124 -11.67 -11.03 -15.96
N LEU A 125 -11.24 -9.77 -15.85
CA LEU A 125 -11.50 -8.93 -14.69
C LEU A 125 -13.00 -8.66 -14.52
N LEU A 126 -13.67 -8.26 -15.60
CA LEU A 126 -15.10 -7.97 -15.56
C LEU A 126 -15.90 -9.24 -15.24
N ASP A 127 -15.52 -10.39 -15.80
CA ASP A 127 -16.20 -11.66 -15.53
C ASP A 127 -16.07 -12.05 -14.06
N ARG A 128 -14.91 -11.80 -13.45
CA ARG A 128 -14.69 -12.02 -12.01
C ARG A 128 -15.52 -11.08 -11.16
N LEU A 129 -15.51 -9.78 -11.47
CA LEU A 129 -16.29 -8.78 -10.72
C LEU A 129 -17.80 -9.03 -10.81
N GLU A 130 -18.30 -9.41 -11.98
CA GLU A 130 -19.72 -9.70 -12.20
C GLU A 130 -20.15 -10.97 -11.46
N ARG A 131 -19.34 -12.04 -11.55
CA ARG A 131 -19.58 -13.27 -10.77
C ARG A 131 -19.56 -13.04 -9.26
N GLY A 132 -18.74 -12.09 -8.80
CA GLY A 132 -18.70 -11.64 -7.41
C GLY A 132 -19.86 -10.71 -7.00
N GLY A 133 -20.74 -10.34 -7.92
CA GLY A 133 -21.86 -9.41 -7.65
C GLY A 133 -21.42 -7.95 -7.49
N HIS A 134 -20.22 -7.59 -7.93
CA HIS A 134 -19.66 -6.25 -7.75
C HIS A 134 -20.08 -5.26 -8.84
N ILE A 135 -20.33 -5.78 -10.04
CA ILE A 135 -20.76 -5.00 -11.20
C ILE A 135 -21.96 -5.65 -11.87
N THR A 136 -22.58 -4.89 -12.76
CA THR A 136 -23.58 -5.34 -13.73
C THR A 136 -23.19 -4.86 -15.11
N ARG A 137 -23.48 -5.65 -16.14
CA ARG A 137 -23.34 -5.24 -17.54
C ARG A 137 -24.70 -5.10 -18.21
N ALA A 138 -24.80 -4.12 -19.07
CA ALA A 138 -26.00 -3.88 -19.89
C ALA A 138 -25.59 -3.47 -21.32
N PRO A 139 -26.46 -3.67 -22.32
CA PRO A 139 -26.25 -3.10 -23.65
C PRO A 139 -26.13 -1.57 -23.57
N HIS A 140 -25.25 -0.98 -24.38
CA HIS A 140 -25.12 0.47 -24.41
C HIS A 140 -26.38 1.11 -25.03
N PRO A 141 -26.96 2.16 -24.42
CA PRO A 141 -28.27 2.70 -24.79
C PRO A 141 -28.34 3.26 -26.22
N HIS A 142 -27.19 3.68 -26.77
CA HIS A 142 -27.10 4.28 -28.10
C HIS A 142 -26.22 3.50 -29.09
N ASP A 143 -25.55 2.43 -28.63
CA ASP A 143 -24.68 1.63 -29.48
C ASP A 143 -24.87 0.14 -29.18
N ARG A 144 -25.64 -0.53 -30.04
CA ARG A 144 -25.95 -1.96 -29.92
C ARG A 144 -24.72 -2.88 -29.97
N ARG A 145 -23.55 -2.38 -30.42
CA ARG A 145 -22.30 -3.14 -30.46
C ARG A 145 -21.48 -2.98 -29.19
N ALA A 146 -21.82 -2.02 -28.34
CA ALA A 146 -21.11 -1.72 -27.10
C ALA A 146 -21.88 -2.18 -25.86
N GLN A 147 -21.15 -2.36 -24.77
CA GLN A 147 -21.68 -2.67 -23.45
C GLN A 147 -21.30 -1.58 -22.46
N THR A 148 -22.19 -1.34 -21.50
CA THR A 148 -21.93 -0.50 -20.33
C THR A 148 -21.70 -1.39 -19.11
N VAL A 149 -20.81 -0.93 -18.23
CA VAL A 149 -20.48 -1.55 -16.96
C VAL A 149 -20.82 -0.57 -15.84
N SER A 150 -21.56 -1.05 -14.84
CA SER A 150 -21.97 -0.26 -13.69
C SER A 150 -21.67 -1.00 -12.39
N ILE A 151 -21.19 -0.29 -11.38
CA ILE A 151 -21.01 -0.84 -10.02
C ILE A 151 -22.37 -1.13 -9.37
N THR A 152 -22.49 -2.25 -8.65
CA THR A 152 -23.74 -2.58 -7.92
C THR A 152 -23.94 -1.64 -6.74
N GLN A 153 -25.20 -1.45 -6.31
CA GLN A 153 -25.51 -0.60 -5.16
C GLN A 153 -24.85 -1.08 -3.87
N GLY A 154 -24.84 -2.41 -3.63
CA GLY A 154 -24.18 -2.99 -2.45
C GLY A 154 -22.68 -2.70 -2.44
N THR A 155 -21.99 -2.94 -3.54
CA THR A 155 -20.54 -2.69 -3.65
C THR A 155 -20.22 -1.20 -3.56
N TYR A 156 -21.05 -0.35 -4.16
CA TYR A 156 -20.93 1.09 -4.01
C TYR A 156 -21.04 1.52 -2.54
N ALA A 157 -22.06 1.04 -1.82
CA ALA A 157 -22.24 1.36 -0.40
C ALA A 157 -21.05 0.88 0.45
N SER A 158 -20.58 -0.35 0.24
CA SER A 158 -19.40 -0.88 0.93
C SER A 158 -18.13 -0.09 0.63
N ALA A 159 -17.91 0.31 -0.63
CA ALA A 159 -16.77 1.13 -1.02
C ALA A 159 -16.84 2.54 -0.41
N MET A 160 -18.03 3.15 -0.33
CA MET A 160 -18.21 4.45 0.31
C MET A 160 -18.02 4.39 1.82
N GLU A 161 -18.47 3.32 2.46
CA GLU A 161 -18.34 3.13 3.92
C GLU A 161 -16.88 2.92 4.35
N THR A 162 -16.07 2.28 3.50
CA THR A 162 -14.65 2.01 3.77
C THR A 162 -13.76 3.15 3.27
N VAL A 163 -13.61 3.27 1.96
CA VAL A 163 -12.71 4.22 1.30
C VAL A 163 -13.24 5.65 1.43
N GLY A 164 -14.55 5.86 1.24
CA GLY A 164 -15.16 7.18 1.32
C GLY A 164 -15.03 7.82 2.71
N ARG A 165 -15.27 7.04 3.77
CA ARG A 165 -15.11 7.49 5.16
C ARG A 165 -13.67 7.85 5.50
N GLN A 166 -12.69 7.14 4.96
CA GLN A 166 -11.27 7.45 5.15
C GLN A 166 -10.89 8.76 4.44
N GLN A 167 -11.32 8.93 3.19
CA GLN A 167 -11.09 10.17 2.46
C GLN A 167 -11.72 11.37 3.17
N ALA A 168 -12.91 11.20 3.76
CA ALA A 168 -13.55 12.22 4.58
C ALA A 168 -12.75 12.55 5.85
N ARG A 169 -12.20 11.53 6.53
CA ARG A 169 -11.33 11.74 7.71
C ARG A 169 -10.06 12.53 7.35
N ARG A 170 -9.43 12.26 6.20
CA ARG A 170 -8.29 13.05 5.70
C ARG A 170 -8.66 14.49 5.40
N PHE A 171 -9.85 14.71 4.81
CA PHE A 171 -10.35 16.06 4.60
C PHE A 171 -10.47 16.84 5.91
N HIS A 172 -10.99 16.21 6.97
CA HIS A 172 -11.05 16.84 8.29
C HIS A 172 -9.67 17.13 8.89
N ALA A 173 -8.67 16.27 8.64
CA ALA A 173 -7.30 16.54 9.05
C ALA A 173 -6.73 17.78 8.35
N ALA A 174 -6.86 17.86 7.02
CA ALA A 174 -6.43 19.02 6.24
C ALA A 174 -7.19 20.30 6.62
N ALA A 175 -8.48 20.19 6.96
CA ALA A 175 -9.31 21.32 7.35
C ALA A 175 -8.86 21.99 8.67
N ARG A 176 -8.15 21.27 9.54
CA ARG A 176 -7.58 21.82 10.79
C ARG A 176 -6.37 22.72 10.56
N LEU A 177 -5.68 22.56 9.43
CA LEU A 177 -4.54 23.37 9.06
C LEU A 177 -5.00 24.73 8.54
N THR A 178 -4.20 25.77 8.75
CA THR A 178 -4.32 27.08 8.09
C THR A 178 -4.02 26.97 6.60
N ARG A 179 -4.27 28.05 5.84
CA ARG A 179 -3.99 28.06 4.40
C ARG A 179 -2.51 27.87 4.10
N ASP A 180 -1.64 28.55 4.86
CA ASP A 180 -0.19 28.53 4.63
C ASP A 180 0.40 27.17 5.00
N GLU A 181 -0.06 26.56 6.10
CA GLU A 181 0.31 25.19 6.47
C GLU A 181 -0.08 24.17 5.39
N ARG A 182 -1.28 24.30 4.80
CA ARG A 182 -1.70 23.43 3.69
C ARG A 182 -0.78 23.60 2.49
N GLU A 183 -0.33 24.81 2.17
CA GLU A 183 0.59 25.05 1.06
C GLU A 183 1.94 24.36 1.29
N VAL A 184 2.47 24.44 2.51
CA VAL A 184 3.70 23.73 2.91
C VAL A 184 3.54 22.21 2.74
N VAL A 185 2.45 21.64 3.24
CA VAL A 185 2.17 20.20 3.11
C VAL A 185 1.97 19.79 1.64
N ILE A 186 1.26 20.58 0.85
CA ILE A 186 1.05 20.32 -0.58
C ILE A 186 2.38 20.31 -1.32
N ARG A 187 3.26 21.28 -1.05
CA ARG A 187 4.60 21.35 -1.65
C ARG A 187 5.42 20.11 -1.28
N PHE A 188 5.53 19.82 0.01
CA PHE A 188 6.26 18.64 0.49
C PHE A 188 5.79 17.34 -0.19
N LEU A 189 4.48 17.06 -0.21
CA LEU A 189 3.95 15.84 -0.83
C LEU A 189 4.22 15.74 -2.35
N ARG A 190 4.27 16.88 -3.06
CA ARG A 190 4.58 16.91 -4.50
C ARG A 190 6.06 16.67 -4.74
N ASP A 191 6.91 17.33 -3.96
CA ASP A 191 8.36 17.19 -4.04
C ASP A 191 8.75 15.74 -3.72
N THR A 192 8.24 15.15 -2.64
CA THR A 192 8.47 13.75 -2.28
C THR A 192 8.04 12.79 -3.39
N ARG A 193 6.88 13.03 -4.03
CA ARG A 193 6.42 12.21 -5.16
C ARG A 193 7.40 12.29 -6.32
N GLU A 194 7.91 13.47 -6.65
CA GLU A 194 8.86 13.68 -7.76
C GLU A 194 10.18 12.96 -7.48
N GLU A 195 10.73 13.10 -6.27
CA GLU A 195 11.95 12.41 -5.83
C GLU A 195 11.82 10.87 -5.91
N ILE A 196 10.69 10.31 -5.44
CA ILE A 196 10.47 8.86 -5.47
C ILE A 196 10.19 8.36 -6.91
N ALA A 197 9.50 9.14 -7.73
CA ALA A 197 9.20 8.73 -9.10
C ALA A 197 10.45 8.65 -9.98
N LEU A 198 11.44 9.51 -9.73
CA LEU A 198 12.73 9.53 -10.43
C LEU A 198 13.66 8.40 -9.99
N SER A 199 13.60 7.95 -8.73
CA SER A 199 14.41 6.82 -8.23
C SER A 199 13.92 5.45 -8.69
N GLY A 200 12.61 5.29 -8.95
CA GLY A 200 12.00 4.00 -9.34
C GLY A 200 12.37 3.48 -10.73
N GLN A 201 12.99 4.27 -11.59
CA GLN A 201 13.39 3.87 -12.96
C GLN A 201 14.79 3.24 -13.01
N SER A 202 15.71 3.68 -12.13
CA SER A 202 17.12 3.27 -12.20
C SER A 202 17.39 1.80 -11.85
N TRP A 203 16.57 1.18 -10.99
CA TRP A 203 16.76 -0.22 -10.57
C TRP A 203 15.95 -1.20 -11.42
N ALA A 204 14.81 -0.76 -11.97
CA ALA A 204 13.97 -1.57 -12.85
C ALA A 204 14.60 -1.76 -14.25
N GLU A 205 15.41 -0.81 -14.71
CA GLU A 205 16.17 -0.91 -15.95
C GLU A 205 17.37 -1.87 -15.82
N ALA A 206 18.02 -1.90 -14.64
CA ALA A 206 19.15 -2.79 -14.36
C ALA A 206 18.76 -4.28 -14.34
N ASP A 207 17.59 -4.60 -13.77
CA ASP A 207 17.06 -5.97 -13.77
C ASP A 207 16.68 -6.43 -15.19
N ALA A 208 16.11 -5.54 -16.00
CA ALA A 208 15.73 -5.83 -17.40
C ALA A 208 16.95 -6.07 -18.31
N GLU A 209 18.07 -5.36 -18.10
CA GLU A 209 19.32 -5.61 -18.82
C GLU A 209 20.00 -6.92 -18.36
N SER A 210 19.93 -7.25 -17.07
CA SER A 210 20.51 -8.50 -16.55
C SER A 210 19.78 -9.77 -17.03
N ASP A 211 18.45 -9.72 -17.16
CA ASP A 211 17.65 -10.82 -17.73
C ASP A 211 17.94 -10.99 -19.23
N SER A 212 18.14 -9.90 -19.97
CA SER A 212 18.44 -9.93 -21.41
C SER A 212 19.84 -10.46 -21.76
N ALA A 213 20.81 -10.36 -20.83
CA ALA A 213 22.17 -10.84 -21.02
C ALA A 213 22.32 -12.35 -20.78
N SER A 214 21.32 -12.99 -20.15
CA SER A 214 21.34 -14.43 -19.83
C SER A 214 20.84 -15.34 -20.96
N ASP A 215 20.29 -14.77 -22.03
CA ASP A 215 19.68 -15.52 -23.16
C ASP A 215 20.50 -15.48 -24.47
N GLN A 216 21.82 -15.27 -24.40
CA GLN A 216 22.68 -15.51 -25.57
C GLN A 216 23.17 -16.98 -25.57
N PRO A 217 22.73 -17.83 -26.52
CA PRO A 217 23.28 -19.16 -26.67
C PRO A 217 24.70 -19.06 -27.23
N GLY A 218 25.65 -19.71 -26.55
CA GLY A 218 27.03 -19.81 -26.99
C GLY A 218 27.15 -20.34 -28.43
N THR A 219 27.87 -19.57 -29.25
CA THR A 219 28.37 -19.93 -30.59
C THR A 219 29.28 -21.14 -30.59
#